data_AF-D2I8K4-F1
#
_entry.id   AF-D2I8K4-F1
#
_cell.length_a   1.000
_cell.length_b   1.000
_cell.length_c   1.000
_cell.angle_alpha   90.00
_cell.angle_beta   90.00
_cell.angle_gamma   90.00
#
_symmetry.space_group_name_H-M   'P 1'
#
loop_
_entity.id
_entity.type
_entity.pdbx_description
1 polymer ?
#
loop_
_entity_poly.entity_id
_entity_poly.type
_entity_poly.pdbx_seq_one_letter_code
_entity_poly.pdbx_strand_id
1 'polypeptide(L)' 'FEMQRDLVSFPLSPAVRVKLVSAGFQTAEELLEMKPSELSK' A
#
# COMPACT_ATOMS: atom_id res chain seq x y z
N PHE A 1 14.06 -13.94 0.23
CA PHE A 1 13.64 -12.89 1.17
C PHE A 1 12.48 -12.16 0.52
N GLU A 2 11.25 -12.52 0.89
CA GLU A 2 10.07 -11.70 0.55
C GLU A 2 10.29 -10.31 1.13
N MET A 3 10.02 -9.30 0.31
CA MET A 3 10.30 -7.90 0.61
C MET A 3 9.01 -7.28 1.13
N GLN A 4 8.49 -7.81 2.26
CA GLN A 4 7.43 -7.17 3.04
C GLN A 4 7.96 -5.89 3.66
N ARG A 5 8.10 -4.86 2.83
CA ARG A 5 8.49 -3.52 3.27
C ARG A 5 7.22 -2.76 3.64
N ASP A 6 7.20 -2.17 4.82
CA ASP A 6 6.11 -1.32 5.25
C ASP A 6 5.90 -0.15 4.29
N LEU A 7 4.65 0.21 4.03
CA LEU A 7 4.33 1.36 3.17
C LEU A 7 4.90 2.68 3.72
N VAL A 8 5.17 2.75 5.02
CA VAL A 8 5.80 3.91 5.65
C VAL A 8 7.26 4.10 5.24
N SER A 9 7.95 3.03 4.81
CA SER A 9 9.35 3.10 4.38
C SER A 9 9.48 3.65 2.96
N PHE A 10 8.39 3.66 2.18
CA PHE A 10 8.40 4.19 0.82
C PHE A 10 8.22 5.71 0.84
N PRO A 11 8.87 6.42 -0.12
CA PRO A 11 8.73 7.87 -0.27
C PRO A 11 7.38 8.24 -0.92
N LEU A 12 6.29 7.78 -0.33
CA LEU A 12 4.92 8.12 -0.72
C LEU A 12 4.52 9.46 -0.09
N SER A 13 3.73 10.25 -0.82
CA SER A 13 3.15 11.46 -0.26
C SER A 13 2.27 11.11 0.96
N PRO A 14 2.18 11.97 1.98
CA PRO A 14 1.39 11.70 3.18
C PRO A 14 -0.07 11.34 2.86
N ALA A 15 -0.68 12.03 1.90
CA ALA A 15 -2.05 11.78 1.46
C ALA A 15 -2.24 10.38 0.86
N VAL A 16 -1.28 9.90 0.06
CA VAL A 16 -1.32 8.55 -0.51
C VAL A 16 -1.13 7.50 0.59
N ARG A 17 -0.19 7.72 1.50
CA ARG A 17 0.06 6.83 2.64
C ARG A 17 -1.18 6.66 3.52
N VAL A 18 -1.84 7.77 3.86
CA VAL A 18 -3.07 7.76 4.66
C VAL A 18 -4.17 6.98 3.94
N LYS A 19 -4.34 7.15 2.63
CA LYS A 19 -5.34 6.39 1.85
C LYS A 19 -5.09 4.89 1.87
N LEU A 20 -3.84 4.48 1.65
CA LEU A 20 -3.46 3.06 1.65
C LEU A 20 -3.66 2.43 3.04
N VAL A 21 -3.22 3.11 4.11
CA VAL A 21 -3.42 2.65 5.48
C VAL A 21 -4.91 2.59 5.84
N SER A 22 -5.70 3.59 5.44
CA SER A 22 -7.15 3.62 5.71
C SER A 22 -7.90 2.53 4.95
N ALA A 23 -7.37 2.10 3.80
CA ALA A 23 -7.88 0.97 3.04
C ALA A 23 -7.41 -0.39 3.57
N GLY A 24 -6.62 -0.42 4.65
CA GLY A 24 -6.15 -1.63 5.32
C GLY A 24 -4.78 -2.13 4.88
N PHE A 25 -4.08 -1.40 4.01
CA PHE A 25 -2.74 -1.80 3.54
C PHE A 25 -1.66 -1.34 4.51
N GLN A 26 -0.80 -2.28 4.88
CA GLN A 26 0.34 -2.08 5.77
C GLN A 26 1.67 -2.30 5.02
N THR A 27 1.69 -3.25 4.10
CA THR A 27 2.92 -3.63 3.38
C THR A 27 2.79 -3.45 1.87
N ALA A 28 3.92 -3.33 1.18
CA ALA A 28 3.95 -3.27 -0.28
C ALA A 28 3.47 -4.56 -0.96
N GLU A 29 3.57 -5.70 -0.28
CA GLU A 29 3.20 -7.01 -0.82
C GLU A 29 1.67 -7.13 -0.99
N GLU A 30 0.91 -6.64 -0.02
CA GLU A 30 -0.56 -6.57 -0.09
C GLU A 30 -1.05 -5.73 -1.29
N LEU A 31 -0.28 -4.72 -1.70
CA LEU A 31 -0.59 -3.92 -2.89
C LEU A 31 -0.22 -4.64 -4.19
N LEU A 32 0.81 -5.48 -4.18
CA LEU A 32 1.24 -6.24 -5.36
C LEU A 32 0.22 -7.32 -5.74
N GLU A 33 -0.43 -7.92 -4.75
CA GLU A 33 -1.49 -8.92 -4.97
C GLU A 33 -2.82 -8.30 -5.41
N MET A 34 -2.96 -6.98 -5.27
CA MET A 34 -4.19 -6.28 -5.57
C MET A 34 -4.26 -5.82 -7.02
N LYS A 35 -5.44 -5.99 -7.63
CA LYS A 35 -5.73 -5.46 -8.97
C LYS A 35 -6.08 -3.97 -8.89
N PRO A 36 -5.62 -3.13 -9.83
CA PRO A 36 -5.96 -1.70 -9.85
C PRO A 36 -7.48 -1.40 -9.83
N SER A 37 -8.32 -2.29 -10.37
CA SER A 37 -9.78 -2.18 -10.33
C SER A 37 -10.37 -2.25 -8.93
N GLU A 38 -9.68 -2.91 -7.99
CA GLU A 38 -10.10 -3.02 -6.61
C GLU A 38 -9.71 -1.78 -5.78
N LEU A 39 -8.73 -1.00 -6.25
CA LEU A 39 -8.26 0.22 -5.59
C LEU A 39 -9.14 1.44 -5.90
N SER A 40 -9.98 1.39 -6.94
CA SER A 40 -10.76 2.54 -7.43
C SER A 40 -12.20 2.60 -6.91
N LYS A 41 -12.47 2.08 -5.70
CA LYS A 41 -13.79 2.15 -5.08
C LYS A 41 -13.95 3.40 -4.23
#